data_AF-A0A845R182-F1
#
_entry.id   AF-A0A845R182-F1
#
_cell.length_a   1.000
_cell.length_b   1.000
_cell.length_c   1.000
_cell.angle_alpha   90.00
_cell.angle_beta   90.00
_cell.angle_gamma   90.00
#
_symmetry.space_group_name_H-M   'P 1'
#
loop_
_entity.id
_entity.type
_entity.pdbx_description
1 polymer ?
#
loop_
_entity_poly.entity_id
_entity_poly.type
_entity_poly.pdbx_seq_one_letter_code
_entity_poly.pdbx_strand_id
1 'polypeptide(L)'
;MNMSVGIDIVRVDRIENILDKKRNLFLSKIFTINEIKYIKEKNNSPQTIAGLFSAKESISKAIGTGIGKVSFKDIEISHDRFGKPIVTINEKVKSFGISKIDLAITHEKEYAVSFAEVEFNSNKNAVNIPEELKGLLTKRNPDSHKGDYGKVLIIGGSRGMTGSITLSSKASMRTGSGLVYTMVPEYLETIMSIKLTEEIVKIAKDNGKGYFIKEALEDILNNAKGKDALAIGPGMGTYKDNIYLLGEIIKNTNVPMVIDADELNALSKDIDMLKNKKNSIVITPHPGEMARLLDKSIKEIESNRIYYAKYISNKYDIVTVLKGNNTIVSYKDQVYINNSGNPGMAKAGSGDVLTGIITSLIGQGLEPFNAAKLAVYIHGLAGDFAKDKKGEYSMVASDIIENIGEAINFLLTNKKFSSKLN
;
A
#
# COMPACT_ATOMS: atom_id res chain seq x y z
N MET A 1 11.11 11.73 11.87
CA MET A 1 10.54 13.08 12.05
C MET A 1 10.20 13.61 10.67
N ASN A 2 8.98 14.07 10.47
CA ASN A 2 8.59 14.71 9.21
C ASN A 2 8.87 16.21 9.41
N MET A 3 9.97 16.67 8.83
CA MET A 3 10.47 18.04 8.97
C MET A 3 10.46 18.71 7.60
N SER A 4 10.15 20.00 7.61
CA SER A 4 10.22 20.84 6.43
C SER A 4 10.89 22.16 6.79
N VAL A 5 11.57 22.76 5.83
CA VAL A 5 12.29 24.01 6.00
C VAL A 5 11.81 25.06 5.00
N GLY A 6 11.87 26.31 5.40
CA GLY A 6 11.54 27.45 4.57
C GLY A 6 12.54 28.57 4.77
N ILE A 7 12.91 29.22 3.67
CA ILE A 7 13.79 30.39 3.68
C ILE A 7 13.13 31.52 2.89
N ASP A 8 13.31 32.74 3.39
CA ASP A 8 12.88 33.91 2.67
C ASP A 8 13.85 35.08 2.86
N ILE A 9 13.89 35.97 1.88
CA ILE A 9 14.71 37.18 1.87
C ILE A 9 13.89 38.35 1.31
N VAL A 10 13.93 39.47 2.03
CA VAL A 10 13.15 40.67 1.72
C VAL A 10 14.09 41.85 1.68
N ARG A 11 14.01 42.66 0.62
CA ARG A 11 14.70 43.95 0.60
C ARG A 11 14.00 44.95 1.51
N VAL A 12 14.76 45.63 2.36
CA VAL A 12 14.24 46.61 3.33
C VAL A 12 13.63 47.81 2.61
N ASP A 13 14.28 48.30 1.55
CA ASP A 13 13.79 49.42 0.74
C ASP A 13 12.42 49.16 0.09
N ARG A 14 12.13 47.89 -0.27
CA ARG A 14 10.81 47.49 -0.75
C ARG A 14 9.73 47.72 0.31
N ILE A 15 10.04 47.42 1.56
CA ILE A 15 9.13 47.64 2.69
C ILE A 15 8.98 49.14 2.98
N GLU A 16 10.08 49.91 2.99
CA GLU A 16 10.05 51.38 3.13
C GLU A 16 9.11 52.02 2.10
N ASN A 17 9.31 51.70 0.83
CA ASN A 17 8.48 52.21 -0.27
C ASN A 17 6.98 51.88 -0.10
N ILE A 18 6.65 50.73 0.48
CA ILE A 18 5.25 50.35 0.77
C ILE A 18 4.71 51.13 1.97
N LEU A 19 5.53 51.30 3.01
CA LEU A 19 5.16 52.04 4.20
C LEU A 19 4.89 53.51 3.87
N ASP A 20 5.70 54.14 3.01
CA ASP A 20 5.50 55.55 2.63
C ASP A 20 4.18 55.78 1.88
N LYS A 21 3.77 54.81 1.06
CA LYS A 21 2.57 54.93 0.23
C LYS A 21 1.29 54.45 0.93
N LYS A 22 1.39 53.37 1.71
CA LYS A 22 0.22 52.59 2.19
C LYS A 22 0.42 52.00 3.59
N ARG A 23 1.15 52.68 4.50
CA ARG A 23 1.47 52.18 5.87
C ARG A 23 0.33 51.45 6.55
N ASN A 24 -0.77 52.15 6.81
CA ASN A 24 -1.86 51.61 7.63
C ASN A 24 -2.50 50.38 6.97
N LEU A 25 -2.73 50.42 5.65
CA LEU A 25 -3.33 49.31 4.92
C LEU A 25 -2.39 48.10 4.88
N PHE A 26 -1.10 48.32 4.66
CA PHE A 26 -0.10 47.25 4.66
C PHE A 26 0.00 46.59 6.03
N LEU A 27 0.21 47.40 7.08
CA LEU A 27 0.38 46.87 8.44
C LEU A 27 -0.84 46.09 8.89
N SER A 28 -2.04 46.64 8.69
CA SER A 28 -3.30 46.00 9.04
C SER A 28 -3.64 44.79 8.17
N LYS A 29 -3.01 44.57 7.02
CA LYS A 29 -3.24 43.38 6.19
C LYS A 29 -2.33 42.21 6.58
N ILE A 30 -1.08 42.51 6.95
CA ILE A 30 -0.04 41.49 7.15
C ILE A 30 0.12 41.11 8.62
N PHE A 31 0.06 42.08 9.52
CA PHE A 31 0.43 41.88 10.92
C PHE A 31 -0.78 41.82 11.84
N THR A 32 -0.64 41.03 12.89
CA THR A 32 -1.57 40.97 14.02
C THR A 32 -1.49 42.24 14.87
N ILE A 33 -2.44 42.41 15.80
CA ILE A 33 -2.44 43.57 16.71
C ILE A 33 -1.19 43.57 17.60
N ASN A 34 -0.75 42.39 18.07
CA ASN A 34 0.43 42.23 18.91
C ASN A 34 1.71 42.58 18.15
N GLU A 35 1.84 42.12 16.90
CA GLU A 35 2.98 42.47 16.04
C GLU A 35 3.02 43.97 15.73
N ILE A 36 1.87 44.60 15.47
CA ILE A 36 1.82 46.06 15.24
C ILE A 36 2.27 46.82 16.50
N LYS A 37 1.91 46.34 17.70
CA LYS A 37 2.39 46.93 18.95
C LYS A 37 3.91 46.79 19.08
N TYR A 38 4.45 45.61 18.82
CA TYR A 38 5.90 45.38 18.83
C TYR A 38 6.65 46.25 17.80
N ILE A 39 6.11 46.39 16.59
CA ILE A 39 6.65 47.26 15.54
C ILE A 39 6.74 48.71 16.03
N LYS A 40 5.73 49.21 16.75
CA LYS A 40 5.73 50.55 17.33
C LYS A 40 6.79 50.71 18.42
N GLU A 41 6.96 49.72 19.28
CA GLU A 41 8.02 49.69 20.31
C GLU A 41 9.42 49.71 19.69
N LYS A 42 9.56 49.17 18.47
CA LYS A 42 10.78 49.26 17.64
C LYS A 42 10.80 50.48 16.72
N ASN A 43 10.10 51.56 17.08
CA ASN A 43 10.06 52.83 16.36
C ASN A 43 9.63 52.70 14.88
N ASN A 44 8.79 51.71 14.55
CA ASN A 44 8.37 51.42 13.17
C ASN A 44 9.54 51.18 12.20
N SER A 45 10.65 50.60 12.69
CA SER A 45 11.83 50.28 11.88
C SER A 45 11.46 49.44 10.65
N PRO A 46 11.80 49.90 9.43
CA PRO A 46 11.58 49.12 8.20
C PRO A 46 12.31 47.77 8.21
N GLN A 47 13.49 47.69 8.84
CA GLN A 47 14.25 46.45 9.01
C GLN A 47 13.47 45.45 9.88
N THR A 48 12.88 45.92 10.98
CA THR A 48 12.03 45.08 11.84
C THR A 48 10.81 44.56 11.08
N ILE A 49 10.14 45.44 10.33
CA ILE A 49 8.96 45.09 9.55
C ILE A 49 9.31 44.10 8.42
N ALA A 50 10.46 44.30 7.76
CA ALA A 50 10.98 43.38 6.74
C ALA A 50 11.32 42.01 7.32
N GLY A 51 11.93 41.96 8.51
CA GLY A 51 12.22 40.71 9.23
C GLY A 51 10.96 39.92 9.56
N LEU A 52 9.93 40.58 10.11
CA LEU A 52 8.65 39.94 10.42
C LEU A 52 7.90 39.49 9.15
N PHE A 53 7.95 40.29 8.08
CA PHE A 53 7.36 39.91 6.79
C PHE A 53 8.05 38.65 6.23
N SER A 54 9.39 38.66 6.20
CA SER A 54 10.19 37.54 5.73
C SER A 54 9.88 36.27 6.53
N ALA A 55 9.80 36.39 7.85
CA ALA A 55 9.51 35.27 8.74
C ALA A 55 8.14 34.62 8.46
N LYS A 56 7.10 35.40 8.16
CA LYS A 56 5.80 34.82 7.78
C LYS A 56 5.87 34.07 6.45
N GLU A 57 6.63 34.57 5.48
CA GLU A 57 6.86 33.91 4.20
C GLU A 57 7.65 32.60 4.37
N SER A 58 8.74 32.60 5.13
CA SER A 58 9.54 31.39 5.37
C SER A 58 8.74 30.31 6.08
N ILE A 59 7.95 30.65 7.10
CA ILE A 59 7.03 29.71 7.77
C ILE A 59 6.01 29.15 6.77
N SER A 60 5.40 30.02 5.96
CA SER A 60 4.40 29.61 4.96
C SER A 60 4.95 28.64 3.90
N LYS A 61 6.22 28.85 3.48
CA LYS A 61 6.95 27.92 2.60
C LYS A 61 7.24 26.60 3.29
N ALA A 62 7.70 26.63 4.55
CA ALA A 62 7.99 25.43 5.33
C ALA A 62 6.74 24.56 5.54
N ILE A 63 5.57 25.18 5.72
CA ILE A 63 4.28 24.47 5.82
C ILE A 63 3.89 23.79 4.49
N GLY A 64 4.43 24.23 3.36
CA GLY A 64 4.19 23.63 2.03
C GLY A 64 2.93 24.14 1.31
N THR A 65 2.26 25.16 1.85
CA THR A 65 1.03 25.72 1.27
C THR A 65 1.25 27.04 0.53
N GLY A 66 2.27 27.82 0.92
CA GLY A 66 2.44 29.21 0.49
C GLY A 66 1.36 30.15 1.03
N ILE A 67 1.59 31.46 0.89
CA ILE A 67 0.62 32.49 1.25
C ILE A 67 -0.54 32.45 0.25
N GLY A 68 -1.77 32.33 0.75
CA GLY A 68 -2.99 32.12 -0.03
C GLY A 68 -3.92 31.13 0.67
N LYS A 69 -3.46 29.88 0.81
CA LYS A 69 -4.14 28.88 1.67
C LYS A 69 -3.99 29.25 3.15
N VAL A 70 -2.85 29.83 3.52
CA VAL A 70 -2.59 30.46 4.82
C VAL A 70 -2.52 31.98 4.63
N SER A 71 -3.16 32.73 5.53
CA SER A 71 -3.09 34.19 5.58
C SER A 71 -1.90 34.63 6.43
N PHE A 72 -1.32 35.79 6.13
CA PHE A 72 -0.25 36.38 6.94
C PHE A 72 -0.63 36.52 8.43
N LYS A 73 -1.90 36.80 8.73
CA LYS A 73 -2.40 36.92 10.11
C LYS A 73 -2.69 35.60 10.81
N ASP A 74 -2.65 34.48 10.09
CA ASP A 74 -2.78 33.16 10.68
C ASP A 74 -1.50 32.75 11.45
N ILE A 75 -0.41 33.49 11.23
CA ILE A 75 0.92 33.32 11.83
C ILE A 75 1.23 34.61 12.60
N GLU A 76 1.50 34.52 13.90
CA GLU A 76 1.92 35.64 14.73
C GLU A 76 3.34 35.40 15.24
N ILE A 77 4.21 36.40 15.12
CA ILE A 77 5.57 36.35 15.63
C ILE A 77 5.69 37.24 16.85
N SER A 78 6.11 36.66 17.95
CA SER A 78 6.43 37.34 19.21
C SER A 78 7.88 37.07 19.59
N HIS A 79 8.38 37.71 20.65
CA HIS A 79 9.73 37.47 21.17
C HIS A 79 9.66 37.20 22.67
N ASP A 80 10.46 36.26 23.15
CA ASP A 80 10.59 36.00 24.58
C ASP A 80 11.43 37.08 25.28
N ARG A 81 11.59 36.95 26.61
CA ARG A 81 12.38 37.89 27.44
C ARG A 81 13.86 37.97 27.06
N PHE A 82 14.38 37.00 26.30
CA PHE A 82 15.76 36.95 25.82
C PHE A 82 15.88 37.36 24.35
N GLY A 83 14.78 37.77 23.71
CA GLY A 83 14.74 38.17 22.31
C GLY A 83 14.67 37.00 21.32
N LYS A 84 14.42 35.76 21.77
CA LYS A 84 14.20 34.63 20.87
C LYS A 84 12.81 34.76 20.23
N PRO A 85 12.68 34.64 18.89
CA PRO A 85 11.38 34.67 18.26
C PRO A 85 10.56 33.42 18.61
N ILE A 86 9.27 33.63 18.88
CA ILE A 86 8.26 32.60 19.14
C ILE A 86 7.14 32.75 18.12
N VAL A 87 6.77 31.64 17.48
CA VAL A 87 5.71 31.58 16.49
C VAL A 87 4.43 31.04 17.13
N THR A 88 3.36 31.82 17.04
CA THR A 88 2.00 31.40 17.40
C THR A 88 1.18 31.25 16.14
N ILE A 89 0.45 30.14 16.01
CA ILE A 89 -0.40 29.85 14.85
C ILE A 89 -1.84 29.62 15.31
N ASN A 90 -2.80 30.03 14.49
CA ASN A 90 -4.23 29.80 14.78
C ASN A 90 -4.67 28.36 14.50
N GLU A 91 -5.91 28.02 14.87
CA GLU A 91 -6.46 26.66 14.70
C GLU A 91 -6.46 26.18 13.24
N LYS A 92 -6.69 27.09 12.29
CA LYS A 92 -6.62 26.78 10.86
C LYS A 92 -5.23 26.29 10.47
N VAL A 93 -4.16 26.95 10.93
CA VAL A 93 -2.79 26.53 10.61
C VAL A 93 -2.34 25.33 11.45
N LYS A 94 -2.77 25.21 12.72
CA LYS A 94 -2.58 23.99 13.52
C LYS A 94 -3.21 22.77 12.85
N SER A 95 -4.28 22.96 12.08
CA SER A 95 -4.91 21.91 11.28
C SER A 95 -4.01 21.37 10.15
N PHE A 96 -2.83 21.92 9.88
CA PHE A 96 -1.83 21.24 9.04
C PHE A 96 -1.00 20.20 9.81
N GLY A 97 -1.29 19.99 11.10
CA GLY A 97 -0.64 18.98 11.91
C GLY A 97 0.77 19.40 12.30
N ILE A 98 0.98 20.65 12.64
CA ILE A 98 2.29 21.19 13.05
C ILE A 98 2.48 20.92 14.55
N SER A 99 3.60 20.31 14.93
CA SER A 99 4.00 20.08 16.34
C SER A 99 4.85 21.23 16.87
N LYS A 100 5.76 21.75 16.05
CA LYS A 100 6.73 22.76 16.45
C LYS A 100 7.14 23.62 15.27
N ILE A 101 7.40 24.89 15.53
CA ILE A 101 8.02 25.82 14.58
C ILE A 101 9.20 26.48 15.28
N ASP A 102 10.41 26.27 14.76
CA ASP A 102 11.59 27.05 15.13
C ASP A 102 11.85 28.10 14.06
N LEU A 103 12.25 29.30 14.49
CA LEU A 103 12.42 30.45 13.61
C LEU A 103 13.71 31.19 13.96
N ALA A 104 14.43 31.61 12.93
CA ALA A 104 15.51 32.57 13.01
C ALA A 104 15.21 33.76 12.09
N ILE A 105 15.44 34.98 12.60
CA ILE A 105 15.28 36.23 11.85
C ILE A 105 16.56 37.02 12.00
N THR A 106 17.10 37.52 10.89
CA THR A 106 18.22 38.46 10.89
C THR A 106 17.95 39.58 9.89
N HIS A 107 18.49 40.76 10.13
CA HIS A 107 18.39 41.87 9.19
C HIS A 107 19.64 42.74 9.20
N GLU A 108 19.95 43.27 8.03
CA GLU A 108 20.95 44.30 7.79
C GLU A 108 20.29 45.51 7.14
N LYS A 109 21.09 46.53 6.80
CA LYS A 109 20.58 47.76 6.17
C LYS A 109 19.74 47.50 4.91
N GLU A 110 20.14 46.54 4.08
CA GLU A 110 19.53 46.31 2.77
C GLU A 110 18.54 45.14 2.73
N TYR A 111 18.76 44.12 3.55
CA TYR A 111 18.01 42.86 3.49
C TYR A 111 17.61 42.37 4.88
N ALA A 112 16.44 41.75 4.94
CA ALA A 112 16.04 40.89 6.04
C ALA A 112 15.93 39.45 5.54
N VAL A 113 16.41 38.50 6.32
CA VAL A 113 16.40 37.06 6.02
C VAL A 113 15.75 36.31 7.17
N SER A 114 15.01 35.27 6.84
CA SER A 114 14.47 34.36 7.85
C SER A 114 14.60 32.90 7.42
N PHE A 115 14.75 32.05 8.42
CA PHE A 115 14.78 30.59 8.28
C PHE A 115 13.78 29.99 9.27
N ALA A 116 12.87 29.18 8.75
CA ALA A 116 11.87 28.48 9.54
C ALA A 116 12.03 26.97 9.38
N GLU A 117 11.99 26.26 10.49
CA GLU A 117 11.93 24.80 10.56
C GLU A 117 10.57 24.41 11.16
N VAL A 118 9.82 23.58 10.44
CA VAL A 118 8.51 23.12 10.86
C VAL A 118 8.55 21.62 11.06
N GLU A 119 8.27 21.20 12.29
CA GLU A 119 8.04 19.81 12.63
C GLU A 119 6.54 19.55 12.59
N PHE A 120 6.15 18.43 11.97
CA PHE A 120 4.76 18.01 11.91
C PHE A 120 4.48 16.93 12.96
N ASN A 121 3.38 17.10 13.70
CA ASN A 121 2.71 16.03 14.41
C ASN A 121 2.52 14.87 13.43
N SER A 122 3.03 13.69 13.81
CA SER A 122 3.02 12.47 13.00
C SER A 122 1.60 11.92 12.72
N ASN A 123 0.55 12.72 12.92
CA ASN A 123 -0.78 12.26 13.29
C ASN A 123 -1.92 12.72 12.38
N LYS A 124 -1.70 13.48 11.30
CA LYS A 124 -2.85 13.83 10.43
C LYS A 124 -3.23 12.81 9.38
N ASN A 125 -2.30 11.95 8.97
CA ASN A 125 -2.54 10.84 8.04
C ASN A 125 -1.78 9.57 8.47
N ALA A 126 -1.64 9.32 9.78
CA ALA A 126 -1.07 8.07 10.24
C ALA A 126 -2.06 6.96 9.89
N VAL A 127 -1.76 6.19 8.84
CA VAL A 127 -2.38 4.88 8.66
C VAL A 127 -2.06 4.10 9.94
N ASN A 128 -3.04 3.87 10.81
CA ASN A 128 -2.82 3.03 11.98
C ASN A 128 -2.97 1.58 11.52
N ILE A 129 -1.97 0.76 11.81
CA ILE A 129 -2.04 -0.68 11.59
C ILE A 129 -3.22 -1.21 12.42
N PRO A 130 -4.22 -1.87 11.82
CA PRO A 130 -5.31 -2.49 12.57
C PRO A 130 -4.75 -3.38 13.69
N GLU A 131 -5.30 -3.27 14.90
CA GLU A 131 -4.77 -3.99 16.09
C GLU A 131 -4.67 -5.49 15.85
N GLU A 132 -5.63 -6.07 15.14
CA GLU A 132 -5.67 -7.50 14.79
C GLU A 132 -4.59 -7.97 13.81
N LEU A 133 -3.86 -7.04 13.17
CA LEU A 133 -2.73 -7.35 12.30
C LEU A 133 -1.37 -7.19 13.02
N LYS A 134 -1.35 -6.52 14.18
CA LYS A 134 -0.11 -6.30 14.91
C LYS A 134 0.43 -7.63 15.43
N GLY A 135 1.74 -7.82 15.25
CA GLY A 135 2.42 -9.05 15.68
C GLY A 135 2.23 -10.25 14.76
N LEU A 136 1.38 -10.17 13.71
CA LEU A 136 1.30 -11.24 12.71
C LEU A 136 2.58 -11.36 11.88
N LEU A 137 3.32 -10.25 11.72
CA LEU A 137 4.61 -10.23 11.04
C LEU A 137 5.72 -9.92 12.05
N THR A 138 6.72 -10.79 12.11
CA THR A 138 7.88 -10.64 13.01
C THR A 138 9.14 -10.31 12.23
N LYS A 139 10.13 -9.71 12.90
CA LYS A 139 11.46 -9.53 12.31
C LYS A 139 12.08 -10.89 12.01
N ARG A 140 12.78 -10.96 10.88
CA ARG A 140 13.57 -12.13 10.50
C ARG A 140 14.71 -12.37 11.48
N ASN A 141 14.95 -13.63 11.80
CA ASN A 141 16.06 -14.04 12.65
C ASN A 141 17.38 -13.88 11.87
N PRO A 142 18.41 -13.20 12.40
CA PRO A 142 19.74 -13.16 11.78
C PRO A 142 20.33 -14.56 11.52
N ASP A 143 20.05 -15.53 12.39
CA ASP A 143 20.55 -16.91 12.30
C ASP A 143 19.53 -17.81 11.58
N SER A 144 19.23 -17.49 10.32
CA SER A 144 18.27 -18.25 9.49
C SER A 144 18.77 -18.46 8.07
N HIS A 145 18.16 -19.41 7.35
CA HIS A 145 18.40 -19.69 5.95
C HIS A 145 17.11 -19.67 5.12
N LYS A 146 17.25 -19.73 3.79
CA LYS A 146 16.14 -19.73 2.81
C LYS A 146 15.06 -20.82 3.01
N GLY A 147 15.30 -21.80 3.87
CA GLY A 147 14.33 -22.85 4.18
C GLY A 147 13.35 -22.44 5.29
N ASP A 148 13.78 -21.55 6.18
CA ASP A 148 12.99 -21.10 7.34
C ASP A 148 11.84 -20.17 6.94
N TYR A 149 11.92 -19.58 5.74
CA TYR A 149 10.93 -18.64 5.21
C TYR A 149 10.04 -19.25 4.14
N GLY A 150 9.92 -20.58 4.14
CA GLY A 150 8.97 -21.29 3.28
C GLY A 150 9.42 -21.51 1.84
N LYS A 151 9.00 -22.66 1.31
CA LYS A 151 9.08 -23.08 -0.09
C LYS A 151 7.68 -23.03 -0.69
N VAL A 152 7.41 -22.05 -1.54
CA VAL A 152 6.09 -21.89 -2.17
C VAL A 152 6.10 -22.32 -3.62
N LEU A 153 4.99 -22.87 -4.10
CA LEU A 153 4.79 -23.26 -5.50
C LEU A 153 3.65 -22.46 -6.13
N ILE A 154 3.92 -21.69 -7.18
CA ILE A 154 2.90 -20.96 -7.93
C ILE A 154 2.70 -21.69 -9.26
N ILE A 155 1.51 -22.23 -9.47
CA ILE A 155 1.13 -23.00 -10.67
C ILE A 155 0.26 -22.11 -11.54
N GLY A 156 0.71 -21.84 -12.76
CA GLY A 156 -0.09 -21.08 -13.69
C GLY A 156 0.57 -20.77 -15.01
N GLY A 157 0.03 -19.78 -15.71
CA GLY A 157 0.48 -19.38 -17.03
C GLY A 157 -0.08 -20.26 -18.15
N SER A 158 -0.25 -19.61 -19.29
CA SER A 158 -0.63 -20.21 -20.57
C SER A 158 -0.13 -19.29 -21.68
N ARG A 159 -0.23 -19.72 -22.94
CA ARG A 159 0.11 -18.91 -24.11
C ARG A 159 -0.66 -17.59 -24.07
N GLY A 160 0.07 -16.48 -24.03
CA GLY A 160 -0.50 -15.13 -23.95
C GLY A 160 -0.71 -14.61 -22.51
N MET A 161 -0.62 -15.46 -21.49
CA MET A 161 -0.92 -15.12 -20.08
C MET A 161 0.28 -15.30 -19.14
N THR A 162 1.52 -15.28 -19.67
CA THR A 162 2.75 -15.40 -18.85
C THR A 162 2.93 -14.24 -17.85
N GLY A 163 2.24 -13.12 -18.04
CA GLY A 163 2.28 -11.98 -17.12
C GLY A 163 1.72 -12.30 -15.75
N SER A 164 0.55 -12.95 -15.67
CA SER A 164 -0.13 -13.25 -14.40
C SER A 164 0.70 -14.13 -13.46
N ILE A 165 1.26 -15.21 -14.00
CA ILE A 165 2.13 -16.11 -13.24
C ILE A 165 3.45 -15.42 -12.83
N THR A 166 3.97 -14.52 -13.66
CA THR A 166 5.17 -13.71 -13.34
C THR A 166 4.89 -12.78 -12.16
N LEU A 167 3.76 -12.06 -12.17
CA LEU A 167 3.37 -11.13 -11.11
C LEU A 167 3.19 -11.85 -9.77
N SER A 168 2.49 -12.99 -9.77
CA SER A 168 2.28 -13.82 -8.58
C SER A 168 3.61 -14.33 -7.99
N SER A 169 4.51 -14.80 -8.86
CA SER A 169 5.82 -15.34 -8.44
C SER A 169 6.70 -14.25 -7.83
N LYS A 170 6.82 -13.09 -8.50
CA LYS A 170 7.58 -11.94 -8.01
C LYS A 170 7.02 -11.35 -6.73
N ALA A 171 5.69 -11.27 -6.62
CA ALA A 171 5.04 -10.84 -5.39
C ALA A 171 5.36 -11.79 -4.23
N SER A 172 5.38 -13.10 -4.47
CA SER A 172 5.76 -14.09 -3.46
C SER A 172 7.20 -13.89 -2.98
N MET A 173 8.13 -13.68 -3.91
CA MET A 173 9.54 -13.42 -3.59
C MET A 173 9.70 -12.13 -2.78
N ARG A 174 9.05 -11.04 -3.21
CA ARG A 174 9.10 -9.72 -2.53
C ARG A 174 8.42 -9.70 -1.17
N THR A 175 7.44 -10.57 -0.94
CA THR A 175 6.76 -10.74 0.36
C THR A 175 7.63 -11.50 1.36
N GLY A 176 8.67 -12.19 0.88
CA GLY A 176 9.65 -12.82 1.73
C GLY A 176 9.58 -14.34 1.78
N SER A 177 9.06 -15.01 0.75
CA SER A 177 9.28 -16.44 0.62
C SER A 177 10.79 -16.73 0.50
N GLY A 178 11.27 -17.78 1.17
CA GLY A 178 12.66 -18.18 1.09
C GLY A 178 13.00 -18.87 -0.24
N LEU A 179 12.06 -19.64 -0.78
CA LEU A 179 12.14 -20.26 -2.11
C LEU A 179 10.79 -20.14 -2.82
N VAL A 180 10.79 -19.67 -4.06
CA VAL A 180 9.61 -19.60 -4.93
C VAL A 180 9.85 -20.50 -6.13
N TYR A 181 8.94 -21.45 -6.33
CA TYR A 181 8.90 -22.33 -7.49
C TYR A 181 7.74 -21.87 -8.39
N THR A 182 8.00 -21.67 -9.67
CA THR A 182 7.00 -21.25 -10.64
C THR A 182 6.80 -22.37 -11.64
N MET A 183 5.66 -23.05 -11.57
CA MET A 183 5.34 -24.16 -12.45
C MET A 183 4.48 -23.70 -13.61
N VAL A 184 4.95 -23.99 -14.83
CA VAL A 184 4.32 -23.60 -16.09
C VAL A 184 4.28 -24.77 -17.08
N PRO A 185 3.41 -24.73 -18.10
CA PRO A 185 3.49 -25.63 -19.25
C PRO A 185 4.88 -25.56 -19.90
N GLU A 186 5.43 -26.71 -20.30
CA GLU A 186 6.79 -26.84 -20.87
C GLU A 186 7.07 -25.83 -21.99
N TYR A 187 6.09 -25.58 -22.87
CA TYR A 187 6.20 -24.59 -23.95
C TYR A 187 6.56 -23.17 -23.46
N LEU A 188 6.26 -22.82 -22.20
CA LEU A 188 6.54 -21.50 -21.62
C LEU A 188 7.88 -21.42 -20.89
N GLU A 189 8.63 -22.51 -20.76
CA GLU A 189 9.87 -22.57 -19.97
C GLU A 189 10.80 -21.40 -20.28
N THR A 190 11.16 -21.22 -21.55
CA THR A 190 12.20 -20.26 -21.94
C THR A 190 11.79 -18.82 -21.65
N ILE A 191 10.54 -18.45 -21.96
CA ILE A 191 10.06 -17.09 -21.68
C ILE A 191 9.95 -16.83 -20.17
N MET A 192 9.64 -17.86 -19.38
CA MET A 192 9.61 -17.73 -17.92
C MET A 192 11.01 -17.62 -17.34
N SER A 193 11.97 -18.42 -17.81
CA SER A 193 13.39 -18.35 -17.42
C SER A 193 14.04 -17.02 -17.78
N ILE A 194 13.52 -16.29 -18.80
CA ILE A 194 13.93 -14.91 -19.11
C ILE A 194 13.29 -13.89 -18.14
N LYS A 195 12.02 -14.09 -17.78
CA LYS A 195 11.26 -13.14 -16.95
C LYS A 195 11.55 -13.23 -15.46
N LEU A 196 11.95 -14.42 -15.00
CA LEU A 196 12.14 -14.79 -13.60
C LEU A 196 13.60 -15.16 -13.37
N THR A 197 14.32 -14.27 -12.70
CA THR A 197 15.76 -14.46 -12.43
C THR A 197 15.96 -15.21 -11.11
N GLU A 198 15.18 -14.86 -10.08
CA GLU A 198 15.30 -15.42 -8.74
C GLU A 198 14.38 -16.63 -8.50
N GLU A 199 13.22 -16.66 -9.15
CA GLU A 199 12.26 -17.74 -8.98
C GLU A 199 12.64 -18.99 -9.80
N ILE A 200 12.43 -20.17 -9.22
CA ILE A 200 12.83 -21.44 -9.82
C ILE A 200 11.73 -21.91 -10.77
N VAL A 201 11.99 -21.83 -12.06
CA VAL A 201 11.06 -22.33 -13.09
C VAL A 201 11.00 -23.86 -13.04
N LYS A 202 9.78 -24.39 -13.01
CA LYS A 202 9.43 -25.81 -13.12
C LYS A 202 8.51 -25.99 -14.31
N ILE A 203 8.67 -27.11 -15.00
CA ILE A 203 7.87 -27.44 -16.18
C ILE A 203 6.87 -28.54 -15.88
N ALA A 204 5.73 -28.48 -16.54
CA ALA A 204 4.75 -29.54 -16.59
C ALA A 204 4.51 -29.91 -18.06
N LYS A 205 4.34 -31.21 -18.32
CA LYS A 205 4.07 -31.69 -19.67
C LYS A 205 2.84 -30.99 -20.28
N ASP A 206 2.97 -30.51 -21.52
CA ASP A 206 1.89 -29.81 -22.22
C ASP A 206 1.70 -30.24 -23.69
N ASN A 207 2.54 -31.13 -24.20
CA ASN A 207 2.56 -31.57 -25.60
C ASN A 207 2.60 -30.40 -26.61
N GLY A 208 3.31 -29.32 -26.28
CA GLY A 208 3.48 -28.15 -27.14
C GLY A 208 2.25 -27.25 -27.25
N LYS A 209 1.24 -27.44 -26.40
CA LYS A 209 -0.01 -26.68 -26.45
C LYS A 209 0.09 -25.31 -25.79
N GLY A 210 1.04 -25.10 -24.87
CA GLY A 210 1.17 -23.86 -24.13
C GLY A 210 0.09 -23.65 -23.06
N TYR A 211 -0.52 -24.73 -22.57
CA TYR A 211 -1.45 -24.73 -21.43
C TYR A 211 -1.42 -26.09 -20.74
N PHE A 212 -1.85 -26.16 -19.47
CA PHE A 212 -1.85 -27.41 -18.71
C PHE A 212 -2.84 -28.44 -19.28
N ILE A 213 -2.38 -29.68 -19.41
CA ILE A 213 -3.18 -30.82 -19.84
C ILE A 213 -3.30 -31.85 -18.73
N LYS A 214 -4.23 -32.80 -18.89
CA LYS A 214 -4.43 -33.90 -17.94
C LYS A 214 -3.14 -34.62 -17.52
N GLU A 215 -2.24 -34.83 -18.47
CA GLU A 215 -0.96 -35.52 -18.27
C GLU A 215 0.04 -34.73 -17.39
N ALA A 216 -0.20 -33.44 -17.16
CA ALA A 216 0.60 -32.60 -16.26
C ALA A 216 0.39 -32.94 -14.77
N LEU A 217 -0.64 -33.73 -14.43
CA LEU A 217 -1.03 -33.99 -13.04
C LEU A 217 0.12 -34.57 -12.20
N GLU A 218 0.85 -35.55 -12.75
CA GLU A 218 1.94 -36.19 -12.02
C GLU A 218 3.08 -35.21 -11.73
N ASP A 219 3.45 -34.39 -12.72
CA ASP A 219 4.45 -33.34 -12.55
C ASP A 219 4.03 -32.36 -11.45
N ILE A 220 2.76 -31.93 -11.47
CA ILE A 220 2.20 -30.98 -10.50
C ILE A 220 2.27 -31.58 -9.08
N LEU A 221 1.75 -32.79 -8.88
CA LEU A 221 1.73 -33.44 -7.57
C LEU A 221 3.15 -33.70 -7.05
N ASN A 222 4.08 -34.08 -7.92
CA ASN A 222 5.47 -34.29 -7.54
C ASN A 222 6.17 -32.98 -7.14
N ASN A 223 5.92 -31.88 -7.84
CA ASN A 223 6.48 -30.58 -7.48
C ASN A 223 5.81 -29.96 -6.24
N ALA A 224 4.57 -30.32 -5.93
CA ALA A 224 3.89 -29.90 -4.71
C ALA A 224 4.48 -30.56 -3.45
N LYS A 225 5.09 -31.75 -3.56
CA LYS A 225 5.70 -32.45 -2.41
C LYS A 225 6.78 -31.58 -1.75
N GLY A 226 6.72 -31.48 -0.42
CA GLY A 226 7.70 -30.74 0.38
C GLY A 226 7.64 -29.21 0.23
N LYS A 227 6.54 -28.68 -0.32
CA LYS A 227 6.22 -27.25 -0.31
C LYS A 227 5.37 -26.91 0.90
N ASP A 228 5.50 -25.68 1.37
CA ASP A 228 4.84 -25.18 2.57
C ASP A 228 3.51 -24.47 2.22
N ALA A 229 3.40 -23.95 0.99
CA ALA A 229 2.15 -23.46 0.41
C ALA A 229 2.19 -23.56 -1.12
N LEU A 230 1.02 -23.58 -1.75
CA LEU A 230 0.92 -23.45 -3.20
C LEU A 230 -0.20 -22.50 -3.63
N ALA A 231 -0.05 -21.91 -4.81
CA ALA A 231 -1.11 -21.17 -5.50
C ALA A 231 -1.41 -21.84 -6.85
N ILE A 232 -2.66 -21.76 -7.30
CA ILE A 232 -3.05 -22.25 -8.61
C ILE A 232 -4.05 -21.29 -9.27
N GLY A 233 -3.84 -21.01 -10.56
CA GLY A 233 -4.80 -20.30 -11.42
C GLY A 233 -4.34 -19.04 -12.14
N PRO A 234 -3.36 -18.24 -11.66
CA PRO A 234 -2.91 -17.05 -12.38
C PRO A 234 -2.50 -17.33 -13.84
N GLY A 235 -3.36 -16.93 -14.78
CA GLY A 235 -3.15 -17.09 -16.22
C GLY A 235 -3.21 -18.51 -16.76
N MET A 236 -3.87 -19.46 -16.08
CA MET A 236 -4.00 -20.85 -16.57
C MET A 236 -4.93 -20.99 -17.78
N GLY A 237 -5.77 -19.99 -18.05
CA GLY A 237 -6.81 -20.06 -19.06
C GLY A 237 -7.97 -21.00 -18.66
N THR A 238 -8.99 -21.08 -19.52
CA THR A 238 -10.21 -21.87 -19.26
C THR A 238 -10.29 -23.06 -20.20
N TYR A 239 -9.44 -24.06 -19.97
CA TYR A 239 -9.38 -25.29 -20.76
C TYR A 239 -10.13 -26.44 -20.09
N LYS A 240 -10.49 -27.46 -20.89
CA LYS A 240 -11.30 -28.60 -20.43
C LYS A 240 -10.64 -29.39 -19.30
N ASP A 241 -9.31 -29.47 -19.32
CA ASP A 241 -8.54 -30.27 -18.36
C ASP A 241 -8.38 -29.58 -17.00
N ASN A 242 -8.62 -28.27 -16.88
CA ASN A 242 -8.48 -27.51 -15.62
C ASN A 242 -9.36 -28.09 -14.50
N ILE A 243 -10.62 -28.43 -14.80
CA ILE A 243 -11.57 -28.99 -13.82
C ILE A 243 -11.04 -30.30 -13.23
N TYR A 244 -10.53 -31.19 -14.10
CA TYR A 244 -9.95 -32.46 -13.68
C TYR A 244 -8.68 -32.25 -12.85
N LEU A 245 -7.77 -31.39 -13.33
CA LEU A 245 -6.52 -31.09 -12.65
C LEU A 245 -6.78 -30.51 -11.26
N LEU A 246 -7.63 -29.49 -11.16
CA LEU A 246 -7.96 -28.85 -9.88
C LEU A 246 -8.56 -29.85 -8.88
N GLY A 247 -9.53 -30.66 -9.30
CA GLY A 247 -10.16 -31.67 -8.46
C GLY A 247 -9.14 -32.69 -7.93
N GLU A 248 -8.26 -33.20 -8.80
CA GLU A 248 -7.22 -34.14 -8.40
C GLU A 248 -6.14 -33.49 -7.52
N ILE A 249 -5.78 -32.24 -7.75
CA ILE A 249 -4.82 -31.53 -6.89
C ILE A 249 -5.43 -31.32 -5.50
N ILE A 250 -6.67 -30.82 -5.39
CA ILE A 250 -7.39 -30.63 -4.11
C ILE A 250 -7.47 -31.94 -3.31
N LYS A 251 -7.76 -33.05 -4.00
CA LYS A 251 -7.93 -34.37 -3.39
C LYS A 251 -6.62 -35.02 -2.97
N ASN A 252 -5.52 -34.77 -3.68
CA ASN A 252 -4.27 -35.52 -3.50
C ASN A 252 -3.12 -34.71 -2.89
N THR A 253 -3.25 -33.39 -2.73
CA THR A 253 -2.24 -32.57 -2.05
C THR A 253 -2.52 -32.42 -0.56
N ASN A 254 -1.44 -32.38 0.23
CA ASN A 254 -1.50 -32.02 1.64
C ASN A 254 -0.94 -30.61 1.93
N VAL A 255 -0.77 -29.80 0.90
CA VAL A 255 -0.18 -28.46 1.01
C VAL A 255 -1.31 -27.43 1.07
N PRO A 256 -1.27 -26.47 2.02
CA PRO A 256 -2.19 -25.32 2.02
C PRO A 256 -2.19 -24.61 0.66
N MET A 257 -3.38 -24.27 0.15
CA MET A 257 -3.55 -23.83 -1.24
C MET A 257 -4.30 -22.51 -1.35
N VAL A 258 -3.85 -21.65 -2.26
CA VAL A 258 -4.59 -20.47 -2.75
C VAL A 258 -5.12 -20.77 -4.16
N ILE A 259 -6.44 -20.64 -4.37
CA ILE A 259 -7.09 -20.80 -5.68
C ILE A 259 -7.58 -19.43 -6.14
N ASP A 260 -7.09 -18.97 -7.29
CA ASP A 260 -7.44 -17.66 -7.86
C ASP A 260 -7.77 -17.74 -9.36
N ALA A 261 -8.34 -16.66 -9.88
CA ALA A 261 -8.48 -16.38 -11.30
C ALA A 261 -9.12 -17.55 -12.11
N ASP A 262 -8.39 -18.10 -13.07
CA ASP A 262 -8.92 -19.10 -14.00
C ASP A 262 -9.37 -20.39 -13.30
N GLU A 263 -8.73 -20.77 -12.19
CA GLU A 263 -9.17 -21.95 -11.43
C GLU A 263 -10.42 -21.69 -10.59
N LEU A 264 -10.78 -20.44 -10.30
CA LEU A 264 -12.11 -20.13 -9.76
C LEU A 264 -13.20 -20.37 -10.82
N ASN A 265 -12.89 -20.21 -12.11
CA ASN A 265 -13.80 -20.58 -13.19
C ASN A 265 -13.97 -22.10 -13.28
N ALA A 266 -12.87 -22.87 -13.19
CA ALA A 266 -12.93 -24.32 -13.13
C ALA A 266 -13.72 -24.80 -11.91
N LEU A 267 -13.45 -24.21 -10.74
CA LEU A 267 -14.15 -24.48 -9.50
C LEU A 267 -15.65 -24.17 -9.59
N SER A 268 -16.05 -23.12 -10.30
CA SER A 268 -17.48 -22.80 -10.50
C SER A 268 -18.28 -23.88 -11.25
N LYS A 269 -17.59 -24.80 -11.95
CA LYS A 269 -18.24 -25.92 -12.64
C LYS A 269 -18.53 -27.10 -11.71
N ASP A 270 -17.78 -27.23 -10.63
CA ASP A 270 -17.99 -28.26 -9.60
C ASP A 270 -17.39 -27.79 -8.26
N ILE A 271 -18.09 -26.88 -7.58
CA ILE A 271 -17.60 -26.31 -6.32
C ILE A 271 -17.54 -27.35 -5.19
N ASP A 272 -18.32 -28.43 -5.31
CA ASP A 272 -18.38 -29.50 -4.32
C ASP A 272 -17.08 -30.31 -4.23
N MET A 273 -16.18 -30.17 -5.21
CA MET A 273 -14.83 -30.75 -5.12
C MET A 273 -14.04 -30.28 -3.89
N LEU A 274 -14.34 -29.09 -3.35
CA LEU A 274 -13.74 -28.57 -2.12
C LEU A 274 -14.03 -29.44 -0.89
N LYS A 275 -15.12 -30.23 -0.90
CA LYS A 275 -15.42 -31.18 0.18
C LYS A 275 -14.36 -32.27 0.31
N ASN A 276 -13.59 -32.50 -0.76
CA ASN A 276 -12.50 -33.49 -0.78
C ASN A 276 -11.15 -32.90 -0.32
N LYS A 277 -11.11 -31.64 0.13
CA LYS A 277 -9.87 -31.00 0.59
C LYS A 277 -9.26 -31.78 1.75
N LYS A 278 -7.94 -31.94 1.73
CA LYS A 278 -7.18 -32.50 2.86
C LYS A 278 -6.51 -31.44 3.72
N ASN A 279 -6.48 -30.19 3.23
CA ASN A 279 -5.79 -29.07 3.86
C ASN A 279 -6.57 -27.76 3.73
N SER A 280 -6.04 -26.71 4.33
CA SER A 280 -6.61 -25.37 4.25
C SER A 280 -6.56 -24.82 2.83
N ILE A 281 -7.68 -24.26 2.39
CA ILE A 281 -7.82 -23.61 1.09
C ILE A 281 -8.21 -22.14 1.32
N VAL A 282 -7.58 -21.25 0.58
CA VAL A 282 -7.97 -19.85 0.42
C VAL A 282 -8.48 -19.66 -1.00
N ILE A 283 -9.67 -19.09 -1.17
CA ILE A 283 -10.16 -18.62 -2.48
C ILE A 283 -10.15 -17.10 -2.52
N THR A 284 -9.87 -16.51 -3.68
CA THR A 284 -9.73 -15.04 -3.83
C THR A 284 -10.67 -14.45 -4.89
N PRO A 285 -11.98 -14.74 -4.88
CA PRO A 285 -12.88 -14.27 -5.94
C PRO A 285 -13.07 -12.76 -5.94
N HIS A 286 -13.11 -12.15 -7.12
CA HIS A 286 -13.79 -10.88 -7.32
C HIS A 286 -15.32 -11.08 -7.39
N PRO A 287 -16.15 -10.02 -7.34
CA PRO A 287 -17.61 -10.15 -7.30
C PRO A 287 -18.20 -10.98 -8.45
N GLY A 288 -17.70 -10.80 -9.67
CA GLY A 288 -18.03 -11.66 -10.81
C GLY A 288 -17.63 -13.15 -10.68
N GLU A 289 -16.49 -13.48 -10.09
CA GLU A 289 -16.09 -14.87 -9.83
C GLU A 289 -16.97 -15.49 -8.73
N MET A 290 -17.25 -14.74 -7.67
CA MET A 290 -18.17 -15.17 -6.60
C MET A 290 -19.59 -15.42 -7.13
N ALA A 291 -20.08 -14.55 -8.00
CA ALA A 291 -21.37 -14.70 -8.67
C ALA A 291 -21.44 -16.02 -9.47
N ARG A 292 -20.37 -16.37 -10.21
CA ARG A 292 -20.29 -17.65 -10.93
C ARG A 292 -20.24 -18.84 -9.97
N LEU A 293 -19.46 -18.76 -8.89
CA LEU A 293 -19.32 -19.85 -7.91
C LEU A 293 -20.64 -20.20 -7.21
N LEU A 294 -21.51 -19.20 -7.00
CA LEU A 294 -22.74 -19.36 -6.24
C LEU A 294 -24.01 -19.37 -7.11
N ASP A 295 -23.87 -19.29 -8.43
CA ASP A 295 -24.96 -19.14 -9.39
C ASP A 295 -25.90 -17.97 -9.04
N LYS A 296 -25.29 -16.80 -8.78
CA LYS A 296 -25.96 -15.56 -8.40
C LYS A 296 -25.65 -14.42 -9.37
N SER A 297 -26.42 -13.34 -9.30
CA SER A 297 -26.08 -12.12 -10.03
C SER A 297 -24.98 -11.32 -9.31
N ILE A 298 -24.15 -10.59 -10.06
CA ILE A 298 -23.13 -9.68 -9.49
C ILE A 298 -23.78 -8.66 -8.55
N LYS A 299 -24.95 -8.12 -8.93
CA LYS A 299 -25.71 -7.16 -8.12
C LYS A 299 -26.10 -7.72 -6.75
N GLU A 300 -26.48 -9.00 -6.70
CA GLU A 300 -26.82 -9.69 -5.46
C GLU A 300 -25.58 -9.94 -4.59
N ILE A 301 -24.44 -10.31 -5.19
CA ILE A 301 -23.18 -10.43 -4.46
C ILE A 301 -22.77 -9.08 -3.84
N GLU A 302 -22.81 -8.01 -4.63
CA GLU A 302 -22.43 -6.66 -4.21
C GLU A 302 -23.33 -6.11 -3.10
N SER A 303 -24.64 -6.40 -3.14
CA SER A 303 -25.57 -5.91 -2.11
C SER A 303 -25.38 -6.57 -0.75
N ASN A 304 -24.76 -7.76 -0.69
CA ASN A 304 -24.54 -8.48 0.56
C ASN A 304 -23.21 -9.25 0.60
N ARG A 305 -22.11 -8.55 0.33
CA ARG A 305 -20.76 -9.16 0.20
C ARG A 305 -20.32 -9.94 1.44
N ILE A 306 -20.58 -9.42 2.64
CA ILE A 306 -20.20 -10.09 3.90
C ILE A 306 -20.93 -11.43 4.04
N TYR A 307 -22.24 -11.45 3.77
CA TYR A 307 -23.03 -12.67 3.82
C TYR A 307 -22.48 -13.73 2.86
N TYR A 308 -22.22 -13.37 1.60
CA TYR A 308 -21.75 -14.34 0.61
C TYR A 308 -20.33 -14.85 0.89
N ALA A 309 -19.44 -13.99 1.38
CA ALA A 309 -18.12 -14.41 1.83
C ALA A 309 -18.21 -15.41 3.00
N LYS A 310 -19.08 -15.14 4.00
CA LYS A 310 -19.35 -16.08 5.10
C LYS A 310 -20.01 -17.37 4.63
N TYR A 311 -20.99 -17.29 3.73
CA TYR A 311 -21.77 -18.43 3.26
C TYR A 311 -20.88 -19.49 2.62
N ILE A 312 -20.06 -19.11 1.65
CA ILE A 312 -19.16 -20.05 0.96
C ILE A 312 -18.05 -20.54 1.90
N SER A 313 -17.52 -19.66 2.74
CA SER A 313 -16.51 -20.00 3.74
C SER A 313 -17.01 -21.08 4.71
N ASN A 314 -18.21 -20.92 5.25
CA ASN A 314 -18.83 -21.88 6.17
C ASN A 314 -19.20 -23.18 5.48
N LYS A 315 -19.78 -23.11 4.28
CA LYS A 315 -20.26 -24.29 3.55
C LYS A 315 -19.14 -25.27 3.22
N TYR A 316 -17.95 -24.77 2.90
CA TYR A 316 -16.81 -25.59 2.48
C TYR A 316 -15.64 -25.60 3.48
N ASP A 317 -15.75 -24.91 4.62
CA ASP A 317 -14.66 -24.74 5.61
C ASP A 317 -13.35 -24.22 4.97
N ILE A 318 -13.47 -23.10 4.26
CA ILE A 318 -12.35 -22.44 3.55
C ILE A 318 -12.24 -20.97 3.92
N VAL A 319 -11.06 -20.39 3.73
CA VAL A 319 -10.88 -18.94 3.82
C VAL A 319 -11.33 -18.30 2.50
N THR A 320 -12.13 -17.25 2.59
CA THR A 320 -12.65 -16.54 1.42
C THR A 320 -12.21 -15.08 1.43
N VAL A 321 -11.51 -14.66 0.39
CA VAL A 321 -11.08 -13.27 0.15
C VAL A 321 -11.92 -12.69 -0.99
N LEU A 322 -13.03 -12.03 -0.65
CA LEU A 322 -13.90 -11.38 -1.63
C LEU A 322 -13.35 -10.00 -1.99
N LYS A 323 -12.63 -9.94 -3.13
CA LYS A 323 -11.94 -8.75 -3.66
C LYS A 323 -12.94 -7.62 -3.96
N GLY A 324 -12.44 -6.39 -3.99
CA GLY A 324 -13.20 -5.17 -4.25
C GLY A 324 -12.82 -4.04 -3.28
N ASN A 325 -13.40 -2.85 -3.46
CA ASN A 325 -13.26 -1.78 -2.46
C ASN A 325 -13.75 -2.30 -1.11
N ASN A 326 -13.03 -2.05 -0.01
CA ASN A 326 -13.28 -2.73 1.26
C ASN A 326 -13.27 -4.26 1.09
N THR A 327 -12.11 -4.84 0.75
CA THR A 327 -11.98 -6.30 0.53
C THR A 327 -12.34 -7.05 1.81
N ILE A 328 -13.14 -8.11 1.69
CA ILE A 328 -13.62 -8.91 2.82
C ILE A 328 -12.84 -10.21 2.89
N VAL A 329 -12.30 -10.53 4.05
CA VAL A 329 -11.70 -11.84 4.36
C VAL A 329 -12.59 -12.53 5.39
N SER A 330 -13.05 -13.75 5.09
CA SER A 330 -13.94 -14.52 5.95
C SER A 330 -13.38 -15.91 6.20
N TYR A 331 -13.45 -16.36 7.44
CA TYR A 331 -13.24 -17.76 7.82
C TYR A 331 -14.16 -18.11 9.00
N LYS A 332 -15.02 -19.12 8.81
CA LYS A 332 -16.06 -19.46 9.79
C LYS A 332 -16.92 -18.22 10.09
N ASP A 333 -17.14 -17.92 11.37
CA ASP A 333 -17.87 -16.72 11.79
C ASP A 333 -17.05 -15.43 11.82
N GLN A 334 -15.73 -15.53 11.60
CA GLN A 334 -14.83 -14.39 11.64
C GLN A 334 -14.82 -13.65 10.30
N VAL A 335 -14.82 -12.32 10.39
CA VAL A 335 -14.80 -11.42 9.23
C VAL A 335 -13.80 -10.31 9.49
N TYR A 336 -12.96 -10.04 8.50
CA TYR A 336 -12.07 -8.89 8.43
C TYR A 336 -12.38 -8.06 7.19
N ILE A 337 -12.34 -6.73 7.32
CA ILE A 337 -12.59 -5.80 6.21
C ILE A 337 -11.35 -4.93 6.04
N ASN A 338 -10.69 -5.07 4.89
CA ASN A 338 -9.53 -4.29 4.56
C ASN A 338 -9.92 -2.94 3.94
N ASN A 339 -9.53 -1.85 4.60
CA ASN A 339 -9.81 -0.47 4.18
C ASN A 339 -8.62 0.22 3.47
N SER A 340 -7.49 -0.48 3.27
CA SER A 340 -6.35 0.04 2.52
C SER A 340 -6.50 -0.15 1.00
N GLY A 341 -5.70 0.59 0.23
CA GLY A 341 -5.73 0.57 -1.22
C GLY A 341 -6.51 1.73 -1.83
N ASN A 342 -6.41 1.84 -3.15
CA ASN A 342 -6.94 2.98 -3.90
C ASN A 342 -7.46 2.56 -5.30
N PRO A 343 -8.22 3.44 -5.99
CA PRO A 343 -8.79 3.13 -7.30
C PRO A 343 -7.77 2.77 -8.39
N GLY A 344 -6.52 3.25 -8.30
CA GLY A 344 -5.48 2.92 -9.28
C GLY A 344 -5.12 1.43 -9.33
N MET A 345 -5.46 0.68 -8.30
CA MET A 345 -5.30 -0.79 -8.24
C MET A 345 -6.33 -1.54 -9.08
N ALA A 346 -7.39 -0.89 -9.56
CA ALA A 346 -8.43 -1.48 -10.42
C ALA A 346 -7.94 -1.71 -11.86
N LYS A 347 -6.85 -2.47 -12.00
CA LYS A 347 -6.22 -2.85 -13.26
C LYS A 347 -5.87 -4.33 -13.27
N ALA A 348 -5.71 -4.87 -14.48
CA ALA A 348 -5.27 -6.24 -14.68
C ALA A 348 -3.93 -6.48 -13.96
N GLY A 349 -3.79 -7.65 -13.32
CA GLY A 349 -2.58 -8.06 -12.62
C GLY A 349 -2.55 -7.79 -11.11
N SER A 350 -3.35 -6.86 -10.57
CA SER A 350 -3.35 -6.60 -9.12
C SER A 350 -3.81 -7.84 -8.31
N GLY A 351 -4.78 -8.60 -8.83
CA GLY A 351 -5.20 -9.86 -8.22
C GLY A 351 -4.09 -10.91 -8.17
N ASP A 352 -3.29 -11.02 -9.24
CA ASP A 352 -2.15 -11.94 -9.30
C ASP A 352 -1.10 -11.60 -8.22
N VAL A 353 -0.84 -10.30 -8.01
CA VAL A 353 0.05 -9.84 -6.93
C VAL A 353 -0.48 -10.28 -5.56
N LEU A 354 -1.78 -10.07 -5.29
CA LEU A 354 -2.41 -10.49 -4.03
C LEU A 354 -2.26 -12.01 -3.81
N THR A 355 -2.48 -12.83 -4.84
CA THR A 355 -2.33 -14.29 -4.76
C THR A 355 -0.92 -14.70 -4.37
N GLY A 356 0.10 -14.04 -4.91
CA GLY A 356 1.50 -14.25 -4.50
C GLY A 356 1.76 -13.86 -3.04
N ILE A 357 1.24 -12.72 -2.58
CA ILE A 357 1.41 -12.25 -1.19
C ILE A 357 0.77 -13.24 -0.21
N ILE A 358 -0.48 -13.68 -0.46
CA ILE A 358 -1.17 -14.66 0.40
C ILE A 358 -0.34 -15.95 0.49
N THR A 359 0.06 -16.48 -0.67
CA THR A 359 0.79 -17.75 -0.73
C THR A 359 2.14 -17.68 0.00
N SER A 360 2.84 -16.55 -0.13
CA SER A 360 4.09 -16.32 0.59
C SER A 360 3.92 -16.32 2.09
N LEU A 361 2.91 -15.62 2.61
CA LEU A 361 2.66 -15.55 4.05
C LEU A 361 2.26 -16.92 4.62
N ILE A 362 1.43 -17.69 3.91
CA ILE A 362 1.10 -19.06 4.31
C ILE A 362 2.37 -19.92 4.32
N GLY A 363 3.21 -19.84 3.28
CA GLY A 363 4.46 -20.59 3.19
C GLY A 363 5.46 -20.23 4.28
N GLN A 364 5.44 -18.99 4.76
CA GLN A 364 6.22 -18.52 5.92
C GLN A 364 5.67 -19.01 7.27
N GLY A 365 4.58 -19.79 7.27
CA GLY A 365 4.02 -20.42 8.46
C GLY A 365 2.85 -19.68 9.11
N LEU A 366 2.33 -18.61 8.50
CA LEU A 366 1.13 -17.95 9.01
C LEU A 366 -0.10 -18.82 8.75
N GLU A 367 -0.99 -18.88 9.75
CA GLU A 367 -2.30 -19.51 9.60
C GLU A 367 -3.08 -18.82 8.45
N PRO A 368 -3.73 -19.57 7.54
CA PRO A 368 -4.33 -19.05 6.31
C PRO A 368 -5.29 -17.86 6.45
N PHE A 369 -6.14 -17.82 7.47
CA PHE A 369 -7.02 -16.67 7.69
C PHE A 369 -6.21 -15.43 8.07
N ASN A 370 -5.26 -15.55 8.99
CA ASN A 370 -4.35 -14.45 9.34
C ASN A 370 -3.45 -14.02 8.18
N ALA A 371 -2.94 -14.97 7.40
CA ALA A 371 -2.16 -14.70 6.18
C ALA A 371 -2.98 -13.90 5.17
N ALA A 372 -4.24 -14.27 4.94
CA ALA A 372 -5.13 -13.57 4.02
C ALA A 372 -5.43 -12.14 4.49
N LYS A 373 -5.72 -11.92 5.79
CA LYS A 373 -5.92 -10.57 6.36
C LYS A 373 -4.70 -9.68 6.18
N LEU A 374 -3.52 -10.20 6.52
CA LEU A 374 -2.27 -9.45 6.39
C LEU A 374 -1.94 -9.19 4.91
N ALA A 375 -2.19 -10.15 4.03
CA ALA A 375 -1.92 -10.02 2.60
C ALA A 375 -2.74 -8.91 1.94
N VAL A 376 -4.06 -8.86 2.17
CA VAL A 376 -4.90 -7.81 1.58
C VAL A 376 -4.51 -6.43 2.09
N TYR A 377 -4.05 -6.33 3.34
CA TYR A 377 -3.56 -5.09 3.91
C TYR A 377 -2.23 -4.64 3.30
N ILE A 378 -1.23 -5.55 3.21
CA ILE A 378 0.06 -5.29 2.55
C ILE A 378 -0.17 -4.90 1.09
N HIS A 379 -1.04 -5.62 0.39
CA HIS A 379 -1.38 -5.35 -1.01
C HIS A 379 -1.98 -3.95 -1.19
N GLY A 380 -2.99 -3.58 -0.39
CA GLY A 380 -3.59 -2.25 -0.43
C GLY A 380 -2.60 -1.14 -0.07
N LEU A 381 -1.82 -1.33 1.00
CA LEU A 381 -0.83 -0.35 1.44
C LEU A 381 0.30 -0.15 0.41
N ALA A 382 0.79 -1.22 -0.21
CA ALA A 382 1.75 -1.14 -1.31
C ALA A 382 1.15 -0.41 -2.52
N GLY A 383 -0.15 -0.61 -2.79
CA GLY A 383 -0.89 0.15 -3.79
C GLY A 383 -0.98 1.65 -3.46
N ASP A 384 -1.16 2.01 -2.20
CA ASP A 384 -1.19 3.41 -1.76
C ASP A 384 0.18 4.09 -1.92
N PHE A 385 1.27 3.39 -1.60
CA PHE A 385 2.62 3.89 -1.86
C PHE A 385 2.93 4.01 -3.35
N ALA A 386 2.46 3.06 -4.17
CA ALA A 386 2.59 3.13 -5.62
C ALA A 386 1.83 4.34 -6.19
N LYS A 387 0.61 4.61 -5.70
CA LYS A 387 -0.16 5.81 -6.05
C LYS A 387 0.61 7.08 -5.72
N ASP A 388 1.18 7.19 -4.53
CA ASP A 388 1.92 8.40 -4.11
C ASP A 388 3.13 8.68 -5.02
N LYS A 389 3.71 7.63 -5.62
CA LYS A 389 4.88 7.73 -6.52
C LYS A 389 4.52 7.93 -7.99
N LYS A 390 3.44 7.31 -8.47
CA LYS A 390 3.12 7.20 -9.90
C LYS A 390 1.78 7.85 -10.29
N GLY A 391 0.93 8.16 -9.31
CA GLY A 391 -0.45 8.56 -9.50
C GLY A 391 -1.39 7.39 -9.80
N GLU A 392 -2.67 7.55 -9.46
CA GLU A 392 -3.71 6.52 -9.63
C GLU A 392 -3.87 6.05 -11.08
N TYR A 393 -3.77 6.98 -12.03
CA TYR A 393 -3.93 6.67 -13.45
C TYR A 393 -2.78 5.87 -14.05
N SER A 394 -1.55 6.08 -13.59
CA SER A 394 -0.37 5.50 -14.22
C SER A 394 0.11 4.22 -13.56
N MET A 395 -0.19 4.03 -12.27
CA MET A 395 0.28 2.85 -11.54
C MET A 395 -0.18 1.54 -12.17
N VAL A 396 0.65 0.52 -12.14
CA VAL A 396 0.39 -0.84 -12.65
C VAL A 396 0.75 -1.89 -11.58
N ALA A 397 0.43 -3.16 -11.84
CA ALA A 397 0.67 -4.24 -10.87
C ALA A 397 2.13 -4.39 -10.45
N SER A 398 3.09 -4.14 -11.34
CA SER A 398 4.53 -4.17 -10.98
C SER A 398 4.91 -3.06 -10.00
N ASP A 399 4.26 -1.89 -10.04
CA ASP A 399 4.49 -0.85 -9.04
C ASP A 399 4.02 -1.32 -7.65
N ILE A 400 2.94 -2.11 -7.56
CA ILE A 400 2.50 -2.70 -6.29
C ILE A 400 3.61 -3.64 -5.76
N ILE A 401 4.16 -4.51 -6.62
CA ILE A 401 5.26 -5.41 -6.27
C ILE A 401 6.49 -4.66 -5.74
N GLU A 402 6.88 -3.58 -6.43
CA GLU A 402 8.01 -2.73 -6.04
C GLU A 402 7.83 -2.07 -4.67
N ASN A 403 6.58 -1.86 -4.23
CA ASN A 403 6.23 -1.23 -2.96
C ASN A 403 5.89 -2.22 -1.82
N ILE A 404 5.88 -3.54 -2.06
CA ILE A 404 5.65 -4.55 -1.01
C ILE A 404 6.65 -4.41 0.15
N GLY A 405 7.94 -4.20 -0.16
CA GLY A 405 8.98 -4.06 0.86
C GLY A 405 8.76 -2.83 1.76
N GLU A 406 8.25 -1.74 1.20
CA GLU A 406 7.91 -0.53 1.97
C GLU A 406 6.70 -0.78 2.89
N ALA A 407 5.67 -1.46 2.40
CA ALA A 407 4.50 -1.87 3.19
C ALA A 407 4.89 -2.80 4.37
N ILE A 408 5.79 -3.76 4.13
CA ILE A 408 6.32 -4.65 5.18
C ILE A 408 7.14 -3.86 6.21
N ASN A 409 8.03 -2.98 5.76
CA ASN A 409 8.85 -2.17 6.66
C ASN A 409 7.99 -1.24 7.54
N PHE A 410 6.93 -0.69 6.97
CA PHE A 410 5.94 0.09 7.72
C PHE A 410 5.31 -0.73 8.86
N LEU A 411 4.88 -1.96 8.56
CA LEU A 411 4.32 -2.89 9.55
C LEU A 411 5.31 -3.25 10.67
N LEU A 412 6.58 -3.53 10.32
CA LEU A 412 7.60 -3.97 11.29
C LEU A 412 8.14 -2.86 12.18
N THR A 413 8.16 -1.62 11.70
CA THR A 413 8.81 -0.52 12.40
C THR A 413 7.84 0.34 13.22
N ASN A 414 6.53 0.15 13.06
CA ASN A 414 5.49 1.06 13.58
C ASN A 414 5.77 2.54 13.23
N LYS A 415 6.62 2.82 12.23
CA LYS A 415 6.93 4.19 11.81
C LYS A 415 5.73 4.70 11.01
N LYS A 416 5.01 5.63 11.62
CA LYS A 416 3.87 6.33 11.02
C LYS A 416 4.30 6.99 9.70
N PHE A 417 3.71 6.51 8.61
CA PHE A 417 3.81 7.08 7.27
C PHE A 417 2.84 8.25 7.22
N SER A 418 3.31 9.38 6.70
CA SER A 418 2.48 10.54 6.42
C SER A 418 2.07 10.42 4.96
N SER A 419 0.86 9.92 4.66
CA SER A 419 0.36 10.05 3.29
C SER A 419 0.29 11.55 2.97
N LYS A 420 0.90 11.94 1.87
CA LYS A 420 0.70 13.28 1.33
C LYS A 420 -0.61 13.22 0.55
N LEU A 421 -1.58 14.05 0.93
CA LEU A 421 -2.84 14.37 0.23
C LEU A 421 -4.09 13.73 0.84
N ASN A 422 -4.96 14.63 1.33
CA ASN A 422 -6.42 14.52 1.22
C ASN A 422 -6.85 15.16 -0.10
#